data_AF-A0A520MRW7-F1
#
_entry.id   AF-A0A520MRW7-F1
#
_cell.length_a   1.000
_cell.length_b   1.000
_cell.length_c   1.000
_cell.angle_alpha   90.00
_cell.angle_beta   90.00
_cell.angle_gamma   90.00
#
_symmetry.space_group_name_H-M   'P 1'
#
loop_
_entity.id
_entity.type
_entity.pdbx_description
1 polymer ?
#
loop_
_entity_poly.entity_id
_entity_poly.type
_entity_poly.pdbx_seq_one_letter_code
_entity_poly.pdbx_strand_id
1 'polypeptide(L)'
;GVAYLSEEGFLSRKNSALAISLFAWLLGIGTALSFNILSNFELTPGRNFLDSMDFIANQILLPLGGMLIAIFVGWFMKKELITDEVGYVNPIIFKLWRFFIKFIAPVSVALIFISQIL
;
A
#
# COMPACT_ATOMS: atom_id res chain seq x y z
N GLY A 1 -4.52 -7.34 7.05
CA GLY A 1 -3.79 -8.49 7.61
C GLY A 1 -4.74 -9.45 8.32
N VAL A 2 -5.03 -9.19 9.60
CA VAL A 2 -5.88 -10.07 10.43
C VAL A 2 -7.30 -10.22 9.87
N ALA A 3 -7.93 -9.13 9.42
CA ALA A 3 -9.25 -9.17 8.81
C ALA A 3 -9.26 -10.06 7.56
N TYR A 4 -8.37 -9.80 6.61
CA TYR A 4 -8.19 -10.59 5.39
C TYR A 4 -8.02 -12.10 5.68
N LEU A 5 -7.08 -12.48 6.54
CA LEU A 5 -6.84 -13.90 6.86
C LEU A 5 -8.02 -14.59 7.56
N SER A 6 -8.79 -13.83 8.33
CA SER A 6 -9.97 -14.36 9.02
C SER A 6 -11.20 -14.44 8.14
N GLU A 7 -11.36 -13.53 7.17
CA GLU A 7 -12.54 -13.46 6.30
C GLU A 7 -12.43 -14.42 5.12
N GLU A 8 -11.22 -14.61 4.58
CA GLU A 8 -10.93 -15.65 3.58
C GLU A 8 -10.97 -17.08 4.16
N GLY A 9 -11.17 -17.23 5.48
CA GLY A 9 -11.32 -18.53 6.14
C GLY A 9 -10.03 -19.30 6.38
N PHE A 10 -8.85 -18.70 6.14
CA PHE A 10 -7.57 -19.36 6.37
C PHE A 10 -7.31 -19.65 7.86
N LEU A 11 -7.66 -18.71 8.75
CA LEU A 11 -7.40 -18.82 10.19
C LEU A 11 -8.50 -18.16 11.01
N SER A 12 -8.77 -18.66 12.23
CA SER A 12 -9.68 -17.97 13.17
C SER A 12 -9.16 -16.57 13.53
N ARG A 13 -10.03 -15.63 13.92
CA ARG A 13 -9.64 -14.24 14.29
C ARG A 13 -8.47 -14.20 15.27
N LYS A 14 -8.51 -15.07 16.30
CA LYS A 14 -7.47 -15.17 17.33
C LYS A 14 -6.14 -15.67 16.74
N ASN A 15 -6.19 -16.70 15.90
CA ASN A 15 -4.99 -17.28 15.28
C ASN A 15 -4.38 -16.34 14.23
N SER A 16 -5.22 -15.65 13.47
CA SER A 16 -4.79 -14.60 12.53
C SER A 16 -4.08 -13.46 13.23
N ALA A 17 -4.61 -12.98 14.37
CA ALA A 17 -3.97 -11.96 15.17
C ALA A 17 -2.61 -12.43 15.70
N LEU A 18 -2.54 -13.65 16.22
CA LEU A 18 -1.30 -14.21 16.76
C LEU A 18 -0.24 -14.40 15.67
N ALA A 19 -0.61 -14.92 14.50
CA ALA A 19 0.29 -15.13 13.37
C ALA A 19 0.86 -13.81 12.84
N ILE A 20 0.01 -12.80 12.63
CA ILE A 20 0.46 -11.48 12.15
C ILE A 20 1.34 -10.79 13.19
N SER A 21 1.00 -10.87 14.49
CA SER A 21 1.81 -10.29 15.56
C SER A 21 3.17 -10.97 15.69
N LEU A 22 3.24 -12.30 15.61
CA LEU A 22 4.52 -13.02 15.61
C LEU A 22 5.38 -12.65 14.40
N PHE A 23 4.77 -12.55 13.22
CA PHE A 23 5.47 -12.14 12.00
C PHE A 23 6.02 -10.71 12.13
N ALA A 24 5.20 -9.77 12.58
CA ALA A 24 5.62 -8.39 12.81
C ALA A 24 6.73 -8.29 13.88
N TRP A 25 6.65 -9.11 14.94
CA TRP A 25 7.67 -9.19 15.98
C TRP A 25 9.01 -9.69 15.45
N LEU A 26 9.01 -10.74 14.62
CA LEU A 26 10.22 -11.25 13.97
C LEU A 26 10.86 -10.22 13.03
N LEU A 27 10.05 -9.50 12.26
CA LEU A 27 10.54 -8.39 11.43
C LEU A 27 11.14 -7.28 12.29
N GLY A 28 10.52 -6.94 13.42
CA GLY A 28 11.03 -5.97 14.38
C GLY A 28 12.38 -6.34 14.99
N ILE A 29 12.62 -7.64 15.23
CA ILE A 29 13.94 -8.16 15.63
C ILE A 29 14.96 -7.90 14.51
N GLY A 30 14.63 -8.24 13.26
CA GLY A 30 15.50 -7.97 12.11
C GLY A 30 15.87 -6.49 12.00
N THR A 31 14.90 -5.59 12.20
CA THR A 31 15.12 -4.15 12.28
C THR A 31 16.05 -3.75 13.42
N ALA A 32 15.85 -4.29 14.63
CA ALA A 32 16.69 -3.97 15.78
C ALA A 32 18.15 -4.42 15.58
N LEU A 33 18.36 -5.60 14.97
CA LEU A 33 19.71 -6.12 14.67
C LEU A 33 20.39 -5.33 13.54
N SER A 34 19.62 -4.70 12.65
CA SER A 34 20.13 -3.83 11.58
C SER A 34 20.97 -2.66 12.09
N PHE A 35 20.76 -2.22 13.34
CA PHE A 35 21.54 -1.15 13.97
C PHE A 35 22.90 -1.59 14.49
N ASN A 36 23.18 -2.89 14.58
CA ASN A 36 24.39 -3.41 15.22
C ASN A 36 25.07 -4.48 14.35
N ILE A 37 24.59 -5.72 14.40
CA ILE A 37 25.24 -6.89 13.80
C ILE A 37 24.96 -6.99 12.29
N LEU A 38 23.73 -6.66 11.87
CA LEU A 38 23.30 -6.67 10.47
C LEU A 38 23.53 -5.33 9.77
N SER A 39 24.31 -4.43 10.36
CA SER A 39 24.62 -3.11 9.77
C SER A 39 25.34 -3.21 8.42
N ASN A 40 26.18 -4.23 8.27
CA ASN A 40 26.89 -4.54 7.02
C ASN A 40 26.12 -5.53 6.11
N PHE A 41 24.94 -6.00 6.54
CA PHE A 41 24.12 -6.90 5.75
C PHE A 41 23.18 -6.08 4.86
N GLU A 42 23.59 -5.91 3.61
CA GLU A 42 22.86 -5.14 2.60
C GLU A 42 21.88 -6.06 1.86
N LEU A 43 20.60 -6.00 2.21
CA LEU A 43 19.55 -6.68 1.46
C LEU A 43 19.27 -5.98 0.11
N THR A 44 19.45 -4.66 0.07
CA THR A 44 19.41 -3.81 -1.12
C THR A 44 20.74 -3.06 -1.21
N PRO A 45 21.35 -2.87 -2.39
CA PRO A 45 22.66 -2.22 -2.50
C PRO A 45 22.69 -0.86 -1.79
N GLY A 46 23.59 -0.70 -0.82
CA GLY A 46 23.75 0.54 -0.05
C GLY A 46 22.66 0.84 0.98
N ARG A 47 21.80 -0.12 1.33
CA ARG A 47 20.77 0.03 2.38
C ARG A 47 20.82 -1.14 3.36
N ASN A 48 20.81 -0.83 4.65
CA ASN A 48 20.68 -1.84 5.70
C ASN A 48 19.30 -2.52 5.64
N PHE A 49 19.07 -3.52 6.49
CA PHE A 49 17.82 -4.28 6.50
C PHE A 49 16.58 -3.40 6.74
N LEU A 50 16.65 -2.46 7.70
CA LEU A 50 15.55 -1.53 7.97
C LEU A 50 15.25 -0.62 6.78
N ASP A 51 16.28 -0.01 6.20
CA ASP A 51 16.16 0.92 5.08
C ASP A 51 15.62 0.21 3.82
N SER A 52 15.98 -1.06 3.65
CA SER A 52 15.43 -1.90 2.58
C SER A 52 13.94 -2.17 2.77
N MET A 53 13.52 -2.49 4.00
CA MET A 53 12.10 -2.70 4.33
C MET A 53 11.29 -1.40 4.17
N ASP A 54 11.85 -0.28 4.61
CA ASP A 54 11.24 1.04 4.45
C ASP A 54 11.07 1.40 2.98
N PHE A 55 12.12 1.21 2.16
CA PHE A 55 12.04 1.45 0.71
C PHE A 55 10.96 0.59 0.05
N ILE A 56 10.92 -0.71 0.34
CA ILE A 56 9.92 -1.61 -0.24
C ILE A 56 8.51 -1.18 0.18
N ALA A 57 8.27 -0.90 1.45
CA ALA A 57 6.95 -0.55 1.95
C ALA A 57 6.50 0.84 1.49
N ASN A 58 7.30 1.86 1.74
CA ASN A 58 6.91 3.26 1.58
C ASN A 58 7.11 3.78 0.16
N GLN A 59 8.15 3.33 -0.53
CA GLN A 59 8.49 3.85 -1.85
C GLN A 59 7.93 3.01 -2.99
N ILE A 60 7.66 1.72 -2.76
CA ILE A 60 7.10 0.82 -3.79
C ILE A 60 5.64 0.45 -3.48
N LEU A 61 5.37 -0.24 -2.36
CA LEU A 61 4.05 -0.81 -2.07
C LEU A 61 2.97 0.26 -1.91
N LEU A 62 3.24 1.34 -1.16
CA LEU A 62 2.25 2.41 -0.93
C LEU A 62 1.85 3.13 -2.24
N PRO A 63 2.79 3.67 -3.05
CA PRO A 63 2.43 4.33 -4.30
C PRO A 63 1.78 3.34 -5.28
N LEU A 64 2.32 2.13 -5.43
CA LEU A 64 1.76 1.12 -6.33
C LEU A 64 0.33 0.74 -5.93
N GLY A 65 0.08 0.50 -4.64
CA GLY A 65 -1.25 0.21 -4.12
C GLY A 65 -2.22 1.36 -4.38
N GLY A 66 -1.80 2.60 -4.14
CA GLY A 66 -2.59 3.80 -4.45
C GLY A 66 -2.91 3.93 -5.94
N MET A 67 -1.95 3.65 -6.81
CA MET A 67 -2.14 3.67 -8.27
C MET A 67 -3.14 2.60 -8.73
N LEU A 68 -3.00 1.37 -8.23
CA LEU A 68 -3.92 0.28 -8.56
C LEU A 68 -5.34 0.60 -8.08
N ILE A 69 -5.51 1.15 -6.88
CA ILE A 69 -6.79 1.62 -6.37
C ILE A 69 -7.36 2.74 -7.25
N ALA A 70 -6.56 3.74 -7.61
CA ALA A 70 -7.00 4.84 -8.46
C ALA A 70 -7.43 4.36 -9.86
N ILE A 71 -6.69 3.42 -10.44
CA ILE A 71 -7.05 2.79 -11.72
C ILE A 71 -8.36 2.02 -11.57
N PHE A 72 -8.50 1.20 -10.53
CA PHE A 72 -9.72 0.44 -10.28
C PHE A 72 -10.94 1.35 -10.12
N VAL A 73 -10.86 2.35 -9.25
CA VAL A 73 -11.96 3.30 -9.00
C VAL A 73 -12.25 4.18 -10.22
N GLY A 74 -11.22 4.64 -10.92
CA GLY A 74 -11.36 5.54 -12.06
C GLY A 74 -11.92 4.88 -13.32
N TRP A 75 -11.49 3.64 -13.60
CA TRP A 75 -11.74 2.96 -14.87
C TRP A 75 -12.70 1.77 -14.77
N PHE A 76 -12.67 1.00 -13.69
CA PHE A 76 -13.44 -0.24 -13.57
C PHE A 76 -14.70 -0.10 -12.71
N MET A 77 -14.70 0.78 -11.70
CA MET A 77 -15.85 0.95 -10.80
C MET A 77 -17.02 1.68 -11.48
N LYS A 78 -18.22 1.11 -11.34
CA LYS A 78 -19.47 1.68 -11.86
C LYS A 78 -19.83 2.96 -11.12
N LYS A 79 -20.41 3.92 -11.84
CA LYS A 79 -20.79 5.22 -11.27
C LYS A 79 -21.85 5.05 -10.18
N GLU A 80 -22.83 4.17 -10.40
CA GLU A 80 -23.94 3.93 -9.47
C GLU A 80 -23.43 3.53 -8.08
N LEU A 81 -22.50 2.57 -8.02
CA LEU A 81 -21.90 2.10 -6.76
C LEU A 81 -21.21 3.23 -5.99
N ILE A 82 -20.50 4.13 -6.69
CA ILE A 82 -19.81 5.25 -6.03
C ILE A 82 -20.84 6.23 -5.47
N THR A 83 -21.91 6.52 -6.21
CA THR A 83 -22.95 7.46 -5.75
C THR A 83 -23.81 6.88 -4.63
N ASP A 84 -23.98 5.55 -4.60
CA ASP A 84 -24.70 4.86 -3.52
C ASP A 84 -23.91 4.88 -2.22
N GLU A 85 -22.58 4.69 -2.28
CA GLU A 85 -21.69 4.70 -1.11
C GLU A 85 -21.38 6.12 -0.60
N VAL A 86 -21.16 7.09 -1.49
CA VAL A 86 -20.82 8.47 -1.12
C VAL A 86 -22.06 9.32 -0.82
N GLY A 87 -23.23 8.89 -1.30
CA GLY A 87 -24.48 9.64 -1.20
C GLY A 87 -24.57 10.78 -2.21
N TYR A 88 -25.47 11.74 -1.94
CA TYR A 88 -25.71 12.85 -2.86
C TYR A 88 -24.50 13.79 -2.94
N VAL A 89 -23.89 13.88 -4.12
CA VAL A 89 -22.79 14.81 -4.44
C VAL A 89 -23.19 15.63 -5.67
N ASN A 90 -22.81 16.92 -5.67
CA ASN A 90 -23.01 17.77 -6.84
C ASN A 90 -22.39 17.11 -8.09
N PRO A 91 -23.14 16.97 -9.21
CA PRO A 91 -22.66 16.31 -10.42
C PRO A 91 -21.36 16.88 -11.00
N ILE A 92 -21.14 18.19 -10.85
CA ILE A 92 -19.93 18.88 -11.33
C ILE A 92 -18.73 18.47 -10.48
N ILE A 93 -18.88 18.49 -9.16
CA ILE A 93 -17.83 18.08 -8.21
C ILE A 93 -17.49 16.60 -8.43
N PHE A 94 -18.50 15.75 -8.62
CA PHE A 94 -18.30 14.33 -8.91
C PHE A 94 -17.52 14.12 -10.21
N LYS A 95 -17.86 14.85 -11.27
CA LYS A 95 -17.16 14.73 -12.57
C LYS A 95 -15.71 15.20 -12.48
N LEU A 96 -15.45 16.29 -11.77
CA LEU A 96 -14.10 16.78 -11.49
C LEU A 96 -13.31 15.77 -10.68
N TRP A 97 -13.83 15.32 -9.53
CA TRP A 97 -13.19 14.31 -8.71
C TRP A 97 -12.86 13.04 -9.50
N ARG A 98 -13.81 12.54 -10.31
CA ARG A 98 -13.58 11.36 -11.16
C ARG A 98 -12.49 11.59 -12.20
N PHE A 99 -12.39 12.80 -12.77
CA PHE A 99 -11.30 13.15 -13.68
C PHE A 99 -9.94 13.12 -12.96
N PHE A 100 -9.85 13.66 -11.75
CA PHE A 100 -8.64 13.61 -10.94
C PHE A 100 -8.23 12.18 -10.61
N ILE A 101 -9.15 11.33 -10.16
CA ILE A 101 -8.87 9.92 -9.85
C ILE A 101 -8.48 9.13 -11.11
N LYS A 102 -9.13 9.39 -12.25
CA LYS A 102 -8.90 8.63 -13.48
C LYS A 102 -7.57 8.97 -14.17
N PHE A 103 -7.14 10.23 -14.12
CA PHE A 103 -5.99 10.72 -14.87
C PHE A 103 -4.88 11.27 -13.97
N ILE A 104 -5.20 12.17 -13.06
CA ILE A 104 -4.18 12.88 -12.27
C ILE A 104 -3.52 11.92 -11.27
N ALA A 105 -4.29 11.14 -10.52
CA ALA A 105 -3.71 10.24 -9.51
C ALA A 105 -2.77 9.18 -10.10
N PRO A 106 -3.12 8.43 -11.16
CA PRO A 106 -2.21 7.45 -11.76
C PRO A 106 -0.98 8.10 -12.40
N VAL A 107 -1.13 9.27 -13.04
CA VAL A 107 -0.01 9.99 -13.65
C VAL A 107 0.95 10.52 -12.59
N SER A 108 0.45 11.11 -11.50
CA SER A 108 1.28 11.58 -10.39
C SER A 108 2.11 10.45 -9.78
N VAL A 109 1.50 9.27 -9.56
CA VAL A 109 2.23 8.12 -9.05
C VAL A 109 3.27 7.61 -10.06
N ALA A 110 2.92 7.53 -11.34
CA ALA A 110 3.87 7.16 -12.39
C ALA A 110 5.08 8.10 -12.45
N LEU A 111 4.87 9.41 -12.28
CA LEU A 111 5.94 10.40 -12.22
C LEU A 111 6.84 10.21 -10.98
N ILE A 112 6.26 9.88 -9.82
CA ILE A 112 7.05 9.57 -8.62
C ILE A 112 7.94 8.35 -8.86
N PHE A 113 7.41 7.28 -9.47
CA PHE A 113 8.23 6.11 -9.81
C PHE A 113 9.36 6.43 -10.78
N ILE A 114 9.09 7.24 -11.81
CA ILE A 114 10.12 7.69 -12.76
C ILE A 114 11.20 8.52 -12.05
N SER A 115 10.79 9.44 -11.17
CA SER A 115 11.72 10.29 -10.40
C SER A 115 12.54 9.52 -9.35
N GLN A 116 12.11 8.33 -8.94
CA GLN A 116 12.91 7.49 -8.04
C GLN A 116 13.96 6.65 -8.79
N ILE A 117 13.78 6.44 -10.09
CA ILE A 117 14.68 5.67 -10.95
C ILE A 117 15.74 6.57 -11.60
N LEU A 118 15.38 7.81 -11.95
CA LEU A 118 16.28 8.87 -12.45
C LEU A 118 17.14 9.46 -11.32
#